data_AF-A0A3D4QBZ0-F1
#
_entry.id   AF-A0A3D4QBZ0-F1
#
_cell.length_a   1.000
_cell.length_b   1.000
_cell.length_c   1.000
_cell.angle_alpha   90.00
_cell.angle_beta   90.00
_cell.angle_gamma   90.00
#
_symmetry.space_group_name_H-M   'P 1'
#
loop_
_entity.id
_entity.type
_entity.pdbx_description
1 polymer ?
#
loop_
_entity_poly.entity_id
_entity_poly.type
_entity_poly.pdbx_seq_one_letter_code
_entity_poly.pdbx_strand_id
1 'polypeptide(L)'
;MRGISAHSNGFHTCRALHVLQMILGTIDCPGGFRYKPPFPKPAPPPLKPTGKPGQVGAGAPMQGAPLGFPTGPEDLIVNADGTPRRIDKAFSWEYPLSAHGMMHMVITNAANGDPYPIDTLFMFMANMSWNSTMNSTGVAEMLTAKNEETGEYKIPRIIYSDAY
;
A
#
# COMPACT_ATOMS: atom_id res chain seq x y z
N MET A 1 8.90 -2.49 -19.90
CA MET A 1 10.04 -3.40 -19.61
C MET A 1 10.04 -3.73 -18.13
N ARG A 2 9.53 -4.89 -17.72
CA ARG A 2 9.30 -5.19 -16.29
C ARG A 2 10.25 -6.24 -15.68
N GLY A 3 11.30 -6.66 -16.39
CA GLY A 3 12.46 -7.42 -15.87
C GLY A 3 12.13 -8.53 -14.86
N ILE A 4 12.98 -8.68 -13.84
CA ILE A 4 12.74 -9.59 -12.71
C ILE A 4 11.47 -9.23 -11.91
N SER A 5 11.00 -7.98 -12.00
CA SER A 5 9.82 -7.49 -11.26
C SER A 5 8.48 -7.97 -11.85
N ALA A 6 8.43 -8.46 -13.08
CA ALA A 6 7.26 -9.10 -13.70
C ALA A 6 7.43 -10.61 -13.86
N HIS A 7 8.16 -11.24 -12.96
CA HIS A 7 8.13 -12.68 -12.78
C HIS A 7 7.10 -13.03 -11.71
N SER A 8 6.50 -14.23 -11.76
CA SER A 8 5.53 -14.71 -10.75
C SER A 8 6.11 -14.69 -9.33
N ASN A 9 7.42 -14.89 -9.22
CA ASN A 9 8.18 -14.77 -7.96
C ASN A 9 9.07 -13.51 -7.88
N GLY A 10 8.73 -12.48 -8.65
CA GLY A 10 9.59 -11.31 -8.88
C GLY A 10 9.91 -10.53 -7.61
N PHE A 11 9.00 -10.52 -6.63
CA PHE A 11 9.22 -9.90 -5.34
C PHE A 11 10.40 -10.53 -4.59
N HIS A 12 10.40 -11.87 -4.47
CA HIS A 12 11.48 -12.59 -3.80
C HIS A 12 12.81 -12.43 -4.53
N THR A 13 12.80 -12.47 -5.86
CA THR A 13 14.00 -12.24 -6.68
C THR A 13 14.57 -10.82 -6.51
N CYS A 14 13.71 -9.79 -6.55
CA CYS A 14 14.13 -8.41 -6.31
C CYS A 14 14.69 -8.24 -4.89
N ARG A 15 14.02 -8.82 -3.89
CA ARG A 15 14.49 -8.81 -2.50
C ARG A 15 15.86 -9.47 -2.36
N ALA A 16 16.03 -10.66 -2.94
CA ALA A 16 17.28 -11.41 -2.89
C ALA A 16 18.45 -10.64 -3.52
N LEU A 17 18.22 -9.95 -4.65
CA LEU A 17 19.23 -9.09 -5.28
C LEU A 17 19.73 -8.00 -4.32
N HIS A 18 18.82 -7.32 -3.62
CA HIS A 18 19.19 -6.27 -2.67
C HIS A 18 19.84 -6.82 -1.40
N VAL A 19 19.44 -8.01 -0.93
CA VAL A 19 20.13 -8.71 0.17
C VAL A 19 21.57 -9.04 -0.20
N LEU A 20 21.80 -9.57 -1.40
CA LEU A 20 23.15 -9.83 -1.90
C LEU A 20 23.99 -8.55 -1.95
N GLN A 21 23.41 -7.44 -2.42
CA GLN A 21 24.11 -6.15 -2.48
C GLN A 21 24.52 -5.63 -1.11
N MET A 22 23.67 -5.81 -0.08
CA MET A 22 23.98 -5.48 1.32
C MET A 22 25.15 -6.33 1.83
N ILE A 23 25.12 -7.65 1.61
CA ILE A 23 26.18 -8.58 2.07
C ILE A 23 27.53 -8.23 1.43
N LEU A 24 27.53 -7.89 0.15
CA LEU A 24 28.76 -7.53 -0.57
C LEU A 24 29.25 -6.11 -0.28
N GLY A 25 28.51 -5.28 0.49
CA GLY A 25 28.84 -3.87 0.69
C GLY A 25 28.81 -3.04 -0.59
N THR A 26 27.98 -3.45 -1.56
CA THR A 26 27.91 -2.82 -2.89
C THR A 26 26.81 -1.76 -2.99
N ILE A 27 26.26 -1.33 -1.85
CA ILE A 27 25.29 -0.23 -1.79
C ILE A 27 26.06 1.08 -1.64
N ASP A 28 25.76 2.04 -2.51
CA ASP A 28 26.25 3.42 -2.42
C ASP A 28 27.78 3.61 -2.52
N CYS A 29 28.49 2.67 -3.13
CA CYS A 29 29.94 2.75 -3.43
C CYS A 29 30.21 2.83 -4.94
N PRO A 30 31.36 3.38 -5.39
CA PRO A 30 31.70 3.48 -6.81
C PRO A 30 31.55 2.14 -7.55
N GLY A 31 30.75 2.12 -8.63
CA GLY A 31 30.44 0.91 -9.39
C GLY A 31 29.34 0.02 -8.80
N GLY A 32 28.82 0.36 -7.61
CA GLY A 32 27.77 -0.37 -6.90
C GLY A 32 26.34 0.12 -7.18
N PHE A 33 25.37 -0.53 -6.54
CA PHE A 33 23.94 -0.21 -6.67
C PHE A 33 23.61 1.14 -6.04
N ARG A 34 22.79 1.91 -6.75
CA ARG A 34 22.41 3.30 -6.46
C ARG A 34 23.56 4.29 -6.36
N TYR A 35 24.82 3.96 -6.67
CA TYR A 35 25.88 4.97 -6.73
C TYR A 35 25.62 5.97 -7.87
N LYS A 36 24.98 7.10 -7.52
CA LYS A 36 24.60 8.17 -8.43
C LYS A 36 25.02 9.49 -7.79
N PRO A 37 26.06 10.15 -8.32
CA PRO A 37 26.45 11.49 -7.89
C PRO A 37 25.27 12.48 -8.01
N PRO A 38 25.20 13.51 -7.16
CA PRO A 38 26.17 13.89 -6.11
C PRO A 38 25.94 13.19 -4.75
N PHE A 39 27.01 13.11 -3.95
CA PHE A 39 27.01 12.60 -2.57
C PHE A 39 27.52 13.67 -1.58
N PRO A 40 27.11 13.61 -0.30
CA PRO A 40 26.22 12.62 0.32
C PRO A 40 24.75 12.79 -0.10
N LYS A 41 24.01 11.69 -0.23
CA LYS A 41 22.56 11.78 -0.43
C LYS A 41 21.88 12.14 0.89
N PRO A 42 20.81 12.94 0.85
CA PRO A 42 19.97 13.12 2.03
C PRO A 42 19.36 11.78 2.46
N ALA A 43 19.02 11.67 3.74
CA ALA A 43 18.13 10.64 4.27
C ALA A 43 16.83 10.54 3.42
N PRO A 44 16.04 9.44 3.49
CA PRO A 44 14.89 9.18 2.60
C PRO A 44 14.04 10.43 2.36
N PRO A 45 13.42 10.57 1.17
CA PRO A 45 12.76 11.82 0.77
C PRO A 45 11.91 12.38 1.91
N PRO A 46 11.97 13.70 2.19
CA PRO A 46 11.37 14.30 3.39
C PRO A 46 9.83 14.20 3.41
N LEU A 47 9.23 13.63 2.37
CA LEU A 47 7.81 13.41 2.25
C LEU A 47 7.34 12.38 3.28
N LYS A 48 6.59 12.84 4.28
CA LYS A 48 5.94 11.99 5.27
C LYS A 48 4.55 11.57 4.81
N PRO A 49 4.09 10.36 5.16
CA PRO A 49 2.74 9.96 4.83
C PRO A 49 1.75 10.80 5.65
N THR A 50 0.70 11.28 4.99
CA THR A 50 -0.41 12.00 5.62
C THR A 50 -1.57 11.06 5.88
N GLY A 51 -2.25 11.24 7.01
CA GLY A 51 -3.39 10.38 7.36
C GLY A 51 -3.69 10.28 8.86
N LYS A 52 -2.92 10.97 9.72
CA LYS A 52 -3.08 10.95 11.17
C LYS A 52 -4.42 11.57 11.61
N PRO A 53 -4.88 11.32 12.86
CA PRO A 53 -6.02 12.02 13.44
C PRO A 53 -5.94 13.55 13.21
N GLY A 54 -7.01 14.14 12.70
CA GLY A 54 -7.10 15.58 12.42
C GLY A 54 -6.52 16.03 11.07
N GLN A 55 -5.79 15.19 10.33
CA GLN A 55 -5.23 15.54 9.02
C GLN A 55 -6.16 15.20 7.84
N VAL A 56 -7.19 14.39 8.09
CA VAL A 56 -8.15 13.91 7.10
C VAL A 56 -9.54 14.13 7.66
N GLY A 57 -10.43 14.70 6.85
CA GLY A 57 -11.83 14.98 7.20
C GLY A 57 -12.71 15.02 5.97
N ALA A 58 -14.00 14.73 6.14
CA ALA A 58 -14.97 14.76 5.05
C ALA A 58 -15.09 16.17 4.46
N GLY A 59 -15.17 16.26 3.13
CA GLY A 59 -15.33 17.53 2.41
C GLY A 59 -14.10 18.46 2.43
N ALA A 60 -12.99 18.04 3.02
CA ALA A 60 -11.75 18.81 3.07
C ALA A 60 -10.64 18.11 2.29
N PRO A 61 -9.77 18.86 1.59
CA PRO A 61 -8.58 18.28 0.98
C PRO A 61 -7.64 17.72 2.06
N MET A 62 -6.95 16.63 1.73
CA MET A 62 -5.90 16.09 2.60
C MET A 62 -4.75 17.11 2.73
N GLN A 63 -4.24 17.29 3.95
CA GLN A 63 -3.22 18.31 4.24
C GLN A 63 -1.83 18.03 3.65
N GLY A 64 -1.63 16.87 3.01
CA GLY A 64 -0.35 16.44 2.47
C GLY A 64 -0.48 15.19 1.60
N ALA A 65 0.64 14.59 1.23
CA ALA A 65 0.64 13.44 0.33
C ALA A 65 0.11 12.16 1.01
N PRO A 66 -0.70 11.34 0.30
CA PRO A 66 -1.21 10.08 0.82
C PRO A 66 -0.13 8.98 0.91
N LEU A 67 1.05 9.22 0.34
CA LEU A 67 2.21 8.34 0.28
C LEU A 67 3.42 9.06 0.87
N GLY A 68 4.42 8.31 1.34
CA GLY A 68 5.61 8.92 1.94
C GLY A 68 6.58 7.90 2.51
N PHE A 69 7.65 8.39 3.13
CA PHE A 69 8.73 7.60 3.69
C PHE A 69 8.80 7.83 5.20
N PRO A 70 8.24 6.91 6.01
CA PRO A 70 8.42 6.93 7.46
C PRO A 70 9.90 6.89 7.83
N THR A 71 10.31 7.68 8.81
CA THR A 71 11.66 7.64 9.39
C THR A 71 11.66 7.23 10.87
N GLY A 72 10.49 7.17 11.49
CA GLY A 72 10.32 6.76 12.88
C GLY A 72 8.88 6.34 13.19
N PRO A 73 8.64 5.74 14.37
CA PRO A 73 7.29 5.35 14.81
C PRO A 73 6.28 6.48 14.82
N GLU A 74 6.73 7.71 15.04
CA GLU A 74 5.90 8.91 15.01
C GLU A 74 5.27 9.16 13.65
N ASP A 75 5.82 8.62 12.55
CA ASP A 75 5.28 8.76 11.20
C ASP A 75 4.18 7.73 10.87
N LEU A 76 3.94 6.75 11.75
CA LEU A 76 2.92 5.73 11.52
C LEU A 76 1.51 6.35 11.52
N ILE A 77 0.63 5.78 10.69
CA ILE A 77 -0.78 6.14 10.56
C ILE A 77 -1.62 5.10 11.27
N VAL A 78 -1.69 5.26 12.59
CA VAL A 78 -2.43 4.39 13.51
C VAL A 78 -3.43 5.20 14.35
N ASN A 79 -4.43 4.52 14.90
CA ASN A 79 -5.31 5.09 15.92
C ASN A 79 -4.60 5.16 17.28
N ALA A 80 -5.26 5.78 18.28
CA ALA A 80 -4.70 5.94 19.62
C ALA A 80 -4.39 4.60 20.31
N ASP A 81 -5.11 3.53 19.96
CA ASP A 81 -4.90 2.16 20.43
C ASP A 81 -3.85 1.38 19.61
N GLY A 82 -3.24 2.01 18.61
CA GLY A 82 -2.24 1.41 17.72
C GLY A 82 -2.82 0.64 16.53
N THR A 83 -4.15 0.54 16.39
CA THR A 83 -4.77 -0.15 15.24
C THR A 83 -4.53 0.60 13.93
N PRO A 84 -4.44 -0.09 12.78
CA PRO A 84 -4.27 0.57 11.48
C PRO A 84 -5.44 1.49 11.17
N ARG A 85 -5.14 2.72 10.74
CA ARG A 85 -6.18 3.71 10.42
C ARG A 85 -6.60 3.69 8.95
N ARG A 86 -5.77 3.14 8.06
CA ARG A 86 -6.09 2.96 6.64
C ARG A 86 -6.62 1.55 6.39
N ILE A 87 -7.59 1.42 5.48
CA ILE A 87 -8.13 0.12 5.07
C ILE A 87 -7.06 -0.80 4.49
N ASP A 88 -6.05 -0.25 3.79
CA ASP A 88 -4.92 -1.02 3.25
C ASP A 88 -3.86 -1.37 4.31
N LYS A 89 -4.05 -0.91 5.55
CA LYS A 89 -3.12 -1.04 6.69
C LYS A 89 -1.72 -0.47 6.44
N ALA A 90 -1.53 0.30 5.37
CA ALA A 90 -0.25 0.94 5.08
C ALA A 90 0.15 1.91 6.21
N PHE A 91 1.45 1.99 6.48
CA PHE A 91 2.05 2.83 7.52
C PHE A 91 1.58 2.48 8.94
N SER A 92 1.12 1.26 9.16
CA SER A 92 0.80 0.73 10.49
C SER A 92 1.99 -0.05 11.08
N TRP A 93 1.84 -0.57 12.31
CA TRP A 93 2.81 -1.48 12.89
C TRP A 93 2.99 -2.78 12.10
N GLU A 94 1.96 -3.21 11.35
CA GLU A 94 2.02 -4.40 10.49
C GLU A 94 2.82 -4.11 9.20
N TYR A 95 2.63 -2.92 8.62
CA TYR A 95 3.28 -2.50 7.37
C TYR A 95 3.96 -1.11 7.50
N PRO A 96 5.00 -0.98 8.34
CA PRO A 96 5.57 0.33 8.69
C PRO A 96 6.34 0.98 7.54
N LEU A 97 6.80 0.20 6.55
CA LEU A 97 7.64 0.68 5.42
C LEU A 97 6.91 0.62 4.07
N SER A 98 5.58 0.75 4.06
CA SER A 98 4.75 0.71 2.86
C SER A 98 4.73 2.05 2.10
N ALA A 99 5.89 2.49 1.60
CA ALA A 99 6.04 3.84 1.03
C ALA A 99 5.08 4.19 -0.12
N HIS A 100 4.61 3.16 -0.84
CA HIS A 100 3.65 3.26 -1.94
C HIS A 100 2.23 2.83 -1.57
N GLY A 101 1.91 2.75 -0.28
CA GLY A 101 0.66 2.17 0.20
C GLY A 101 0.59 0.67 -0.09
N MET A 102 -0.56 0.07 0.22
CA MET A 102 -0.79 -1.37 0.07
C MET A 102 -2.08 -1.61 -0.71
N MET A 103 -2.24 -0.96 -1.87
CA MET A 103 -3.48 -1.02 -2.67
C MET A 103 -4.00 -2.44 -2.91
N HIS A 104 -3.09 -3.40 -3.08
CA HIS A 104 -3.44 -4.82 -3.25
C HIS A 104 -4.18 -5.43 -2.05
N MET A 105 -4.07 -4.84 -0.86
CA MET A 105 -4.79 -5.30 0.32
C MET A 105 -6.20 -4.71 0.44
N VAL A 106 -6.55 -3.63 -0.28
CA VAL A 106 -7.80 -2.89 -0.08
C VAL A 106 -9.04 -3.78 -0.22
N ILE A 107 -9.13 -4.56 -1.30
CA ILE A 107 -10.33 -5.41 -1.56
C ILE A 107 -10.41 -6.54 -0.54
N THR A 108 -9.29 -7.19 -0.24
CA THR A 108 -9.22 -8.26 0.76
C THR A 108 -9.66 -7.76 2.13
N ASN A 109 -9.11 -6.63 2.55
CA ASN A 109 -9.40 -6.02 3.83
C ASN A 109 -10.84 -5.52 3.93
N ALA A 110 -11.39 -4.95 2.85
CA ALA A 110 -12.80 -4.57 2.77
C ALA A 110 -13.74 -5.78 2.88
N ALA A 111 -13.44 -6.87 2.17
CA ALA A 111 -14.23 -8.11 2.23
C ALA A 111 -14.13 -8.81 3.60
N ASN A 112 -13.02 -8.63 4.32
CA ASN A 112 -12.83 -9.16 5.66
C ASN A 112 -13.33 -8.23 6.77
N GLY A 113 -13.62 -6.96 6.45
CA GLY A 113 -13.94 -5.94 7.45
C GLY A 113 -12.78 -5.63 8.40
N ASP A 114 -11.54 -5.76 7.94
CA ASP A 114 -10.31 -5.67 8.75
C ASP A 114 -9.36 -4.63 8.12
N PRO A 115 -9.06 -3.50 8.78
CA PRO A 115 -9.29 -3.21 10.21
C PRO A 115 -10.72 -2.78 10.58
N TYR A 116 -11.56 -2.46 9.59
CA TYR A 116 -12.94 -2.06 9.81
C TYR A 116 -13.79 -2.30 8.54
N PRO A 117 -15.12 -2.46 8.67
CA PRO A 117 -16.00 -2.54 7.51
C PRO A 117 -16.10 -1.18 6.80
N ILE A 118 -16.38 -1.23 5.51
CA ILE A 118 -16.72 -0.05 4.71
C ILE A 118 -18.10 -0.22 4.09
N ASP A 119 -18.83 0.87 3.93
CA ASP A 119 -20.11 0.85 3.21
C ASP A 119 -19.94 1.01 1.70
N THR A 120 -18.85 1.66 1.28
CA THR A 120 -18.61 2.10 -0.09
C THR A 120 -17.14 1.92 -0.47
N LEU A 121 -16.89 1.18 -1.54
CA LEU A 121 -15.60 1.10 -2.21
C LEU A 121 -15.63 1.97 -3.47
N PHE A 122 -14.90 3.09 -3.46
CA PHE A 122 -14.70 3.92 -4.64
C PHE A 122 -13.37 3.58 -5.32
N MET A 123 -13.42 3.21 -6.59
CA MET A 123 -12.25 2.88 -7.39
C MET A 123 -12.17 3.79 -8.62
N PHE A 124 -11.14 4.64 -8.62
CA PHE A 124 -10.74 5.44 -9.77
C PHE A 124 -9.51 4.81 -10.41
N MET A 125 -9.73 3.83 -11.28
CA MET A 125 -8.69 2.96 -11.85
C MET A 125 -9.12 2.48 -13.24
N ALA A 126 -8.16 2.09 -14.07
CA ALA A 126 -8.43 1.56 -15.41
C ALA A 126 -9.01 0.14 -15.45
N ASN A 127 -8.85 -0.64 -14.36
CA ASN A 127 -9.37 -2.01 -14.29
C ASN A 127 -9.44 -2.51 -12.85
N MET A 128 -10.62 -3.01 -12.43
CA MET A 128 -10.87 -3.59 -11.11
C MET A 128 -10.02 -4.83 -10.80
N SER A 129 -9.73 -5.65 -11.82
CA SER A 129 -8.89 -6.85 -11.70
C SER A 129 -7.40 -6.54 -11.59
N TRP A 130 -6.98 -5.31 -11.90
CA TRP A 130 -5.60 -4.85 -11.79
C TRP A 130 -5.36 -4.03 -10.52
N ASN A 131 -5.79 -4.54 -9.37
CA ASN A 131 -5.51 -3.94 -8.05
C ASN A 131 -4.11 -4.30 -7.48
N SER A 132 -3.20 -4.82 -8.31
CA SER A 132 -1.86 -5.31 -7.93
C SER A 132 -1.80 -6.54 -7.02
N THR A 133 -2.91 -7.27 -6.80
CA THR A 133 -2.90 -8.54 -6.03
C THR A 133 -2.33 -9.72 -6.80
N MET A 134 -2.35 -9.67 -8.14
CA MET A 134 -2.12 -10.83 -9.01
C MET A 134 -3.07 -12.01 -8.73
N ASN A 135 -4.24 -11.76 -8.13
CA ASN A 135 -5.25 -12.78 -7.77
C ASN A 135 -6.63 -12.38 -8.30
N SER A 136 -6.83 -12.43 -9.62
CA SER A 136 -8.09 -12.00 -10.25
C SER A 136 -9.30 -12.81 -9.78
N THR A 137 -9.15 -14.13 -9.63
CA THR A 137 -10.26 -15.02 -9.23
C THR A 137 -10.69 -14.74 -7.80
N GLY A 138 -9.74 -14.73 -6.85
CA GLY A 138 -10.07 -14.41 -5.45
C GLY A 138 -10.61 -13.00 -5.28
N VAL A 139 -10.14 -12.03 -6.07
CA VAL A 139 -10.69 -10.67 -6.06
C VAL A 139 -12.15 -10.65 -6.52
N ALA A 140 -12.50 -11.38 -7.58
CA ALA A 140 -13.88 -11.47 -8.04
C ALA A 140 -14.80 -12.11 -7.00
N GLU A 141 -14.34 -13.17 -6.34
CA GLU A 141 -15.06 -13.81 -5.22
C GLU A 141 -15.26 -12.83 -4.06
N MET A 142 -14.21 -12.11 -3.65
CA MET A 142 -14.29 -11.14 -2.56
C MET A 142 -15.24 -9.96 -2.86
N LEU A 143 -15.24 -9.44 -4.09
CA LEU A 143 -16.13 -8.37 -4.51
C LEU A 143 -17.61 -8.79 -4.56
N THR A 144 -17.88 -10.09 -4.64
CA THR A 144 -19.23 -10.67 -4.68
C THR A 144 -19.62 -11.40 -3.40
N ALA A 145 -18.72 -11.45 -2.42
CA ALA A 145 -18.92 -12.14 -1.16
C ALA A 145 -20.10 -11.55 -0.38
N LYS A 146 -20.90 -12.44 0.21
CA LYS A 146 -22.04 -12.08 1.06
C LYS A 146 -21.79 -12.52 2.49
N ASN A 147 -22.41 -11.82 3.44
CA ASN A 147 -22.51 -12.27 4.81
C ASN A 147 -23.59 -13.35 4.91
N GLU A 148 -23.25 -14.51 5.48
CA GLU A 148 -24.14 -15.68 5.51
C GLU A 148 -25.39 -15.48 6.38
N GLU A 149 -25.29 -14.65 7.42
CA GLU A 149 -26.39 -14.41 8.36
C GLU A 149 -27.41 -13.40 7.81
N THR A 150 -26.93 -12.38 7.11
CA THR A 150 -27.76 -11.27 6.61
C THR A 150 -28.13 -11.41 5.13
N GLY A 151 -27.36 -12.17 4.36
CA GLY A 151 -27.49 -12.27 2.90
C GLY A 151 -27.04 -11.03 2.14
N GLU A 152 -26.56 -9.99 2.83
CA GLU A 152 -26.06 -8.75 2.25
C GLU A 152 -24.63 -8.90 1.73
N TYR A 153 -24.23 -8.06 0.77
CA TYR A 153 -22.85 -8.01 0.30
C TYR A 153 -21.92 -7.50 1.40
N LYS A 154 -20.75 -8.13 1.56
CA LYS A 154 -19.72 -7.68 2.51
C LYS A 154 -19.18 -6.29 2.16
N ILE A 155 -19.21 -5.92 0.87
CA ILE A 155 -18.97 -4.56 0.37
C ILE A 155 -20.28 -4.06 -0.25
N PRO A 156 -21.09 -3.28 0.48
CA PRO A 156 -22.47 -2.97 0.06
C PRO A 156 -22.57 -2.15 -1.24
N ARG A 157 -21.64 -1.22 -1.45
CA ARG A 157 -21.65 -0.32 -2.61
C ARG A 157 -20.26 -0.24 -3.24
N ILE A 158 -20.21 -0.41 -4.56
CA ILE A 158 -18.98 -0.24 -5.34
C ILE A 158 -19.26 0.85 -6.38
N ILE A 159 -18.45 1.90 -6.36
CA ILE A 159 -18.45 2.95 -7.37
C ILE A 159 -17.15 2.82 -8.14
N TYR A 160 -17.24 2.46 -9.41
CA TYR A 160 -16.10 2.39 -10.31
C TYR A 160 -16.19 3.53 -11.31
N SER A 161 -15.10 4.30 -11.41
CA SER A 161 -14.90 5.28 -12.46
C SER A 161 -13.64 4.89 -13.21
N ASP A 162 -13.81 4.51 -14.47
CA ASP A 162 -12.68 4.26 -15.36
C ASP A 162 -11.92 5.57 -15.61
N ALA A 163 -10.60 5.48 -15.68
CA ALA A 163 -9.72 6.61 -15.95
C ALA A 163 -9.35 6.74 -17.44
N TYR A 164 -9.95 5.91 -18.31
CA TYR A 164 -9.74 5.90 -19.77
C TYR A 164 -11.05 5.78 -20.56
#